data_AF-A0A650CFV3-F1
#
_entry.id   AF-A0A650CFV3-F1
#
_cell.length_a   1.000
_cell.length_b   1.000
_cell.length_c   1.000
_cell.angle_alpha   90.00
_cell.angle_beta   90.00
_cell.angle_gamma   90.00
#
_symmetry.space_group_name_H-M   'P 1'
#
loop_
_entity.id
_entity.type
_entity.pdbx_description
1 polymer ?
#
loop_
_entity_poly.entity_id
_entity_poly.type
_entity_poly.pdbx_seq_one_letter_code
_entity_poly.pdbx_strand_id
1 'polypeptide(L)'
;METRKADDKGRVYLGNDYAGKNLYVVRVFGGLLLLDNEKKAKEIEERKDEFLRKGIEELLEFLGEPSVEEIKEVVEKSRRRRFS
;
A
#
# COMPACT_ATOMS: atom_id res chain seq x y z
N MET A 1 -8.14 -25.70 8.66
CA MET A 1 -8.76 -24.52 8.03
C MET A 1 -7.91 -23.34 8.41
N GLU A 2 -7.18 -22.73 7.46
CA GLU A 2 -6.54 -21.44 7.73
C GLU A 2 -7.63 -20.47 8.18
N THR A 3 -7.53 -19.96 9.40
CA THR A 3 -8.49 -19.03 9.97
C THR A 3 -8.41 -17.72 9.21
N ARG A 4 -9.06 -17.65 8.05
CA ARG A 4 -9.36 -16.36 7.41
C ARG A 4 -10.24 -15.60 8.39
N LYS A 5 -9.66 -14.56 9.01
CA LYS A 5 -10.34 -13.69 9.99
C LYS A 5 -11.47 -12.85 9.36
N ALA A 6 -11.59 -12.85 8.03
CA ALA A 6 -12.64 -12.14 7.31
C ALA A 6 -13.31 -13.05 6.25
N ASP A 7 -14.62 -12.85 6.02
CA ASP A 7 -15.35 -13.50 4.94
C ASP A 7 -15.09 -12.84 3.56
N ASP A 8 -15.67 -13.42 2.51
CA ASP A 8 -15.60 -12.93 1.12
C ASP A 8 -16.24 -11.54 0.93
N LYS A 9 -16.98 -11.05 1.92
CA LYS A 9 -17.60 -9.73 1.97
C LYS A 9 -16.81 -8.74 2.84
N GLY A 10 -15.64 -9.14 3.34
CA GLY A 10 -14.76 -8.31 4.18
C GLY A 10 -15.25 -8.13 5.62
N ARG A 11 -16.19 -8.95 6.10
CA ARG A 11 -16.67 -8.88 7.48
C ARG A 11 -15.74 -9.65 8.40
N VAL A 12 -15.36 -9.05 9.51
CA VAL A 12 -14.54 -9.68 10.55
C VAL A 12 -15.42 -10.17 11.68
N TYR A 13 -15.29 -11.45 12.04
CA TYR A 13 -16.00 -12.04 13.17
C TYR A 13 -15.05 -12.17 14.36
N LEU A 14 -15.31 -11.36 15.39
CA LEU A 14 -14.56 -11.41 16.65
C LEU A 14 -15.28 -12.37 17.60
N GLY A 15 -14.77 -13.59 17.69
CA GLY A 15 -15.28 -14.59 18.65
C GLY A 15 -14.86 -14.31 20.10
N ASN A 16 -15.28 -15.19 21.00
CA ASN A 16 -14.99 -15.08 22.45
C ASN A 16 -13.50 -14.96 22.79
N ASP A 17 -12.60 -15.44 21.92
CA ASP A 17 -11.15 -15.31 22.09
C ASP A 17 -10.65 -13.86 22.15
N TYR A 18 -11.48 -12.90 21.71
CA TYR A 18 -11.23 -11.46 21.75
C TYR A 18 -12.02 -10.74 22.86
N ALA A 19 -12.86 -11.45 23.63
CA ALA A 19 -13.63 -10.84 24.71
C ALA A 19 -12.71 -10.26 25.80
N GLY A 20 -12.96 -9.00 26.18
CA GLY A 20 -12.17 -8.29 27.18
C GLY A 20 -10.76 -7.89 26.75
N LYS A 21 -10.35 -8.17 25.50
CA LYS A 21 -9.07 -7.73 24.96
C LYS A 21 -9.22 -6.37 24.28
N ASN A 22 -8.18 -5.53 24.40
CA ASN A 22 -8.07 -4.33 23.60
C ASN A 22 -7.68 -4.71 22.17
N LEU A 23 -8.40 -4.15 21.21
CA LEU A 23 -8.10 -4.27 19.79
C LEU A 23 -7.76 -2.90 19.22
N TYR A 24 -6.71 -2.87 18.41
CA TYR A 24 -6.17 -1.69 17.77
C TYR A 24 -6.40 -1.81 16.26
N VAL A 25 -6.98 -0.77 15.68
CA VAL A 25 -7.30 -0.70 14.26
C VAL A 25 -6.29 0.23 13.59
N VAL A 26 -5.55 -0.30 12.63
CA VAL A 26 -4.54 0.46 11.87
C VAL A 26 -4.91 0.44 10.39
N ARG A 27 -4.95 1.60 9.74
CA ARG A 27 -5.25 1.70 8.31
C ARG A 27 -3.96 1.69 7.51
N VAL A 28 -3.81 0.74 6.59
CA VAL A 28 -2.60 0.55 5.79
C VAL A 28 -2.97 0.20 4.35
N PHE A 29 -2.46 0.95 3.37
CA PHE A 29 -2.60 0.66 1.93
C PHE A 29 -4.05 0.41 1.45
N GLY A 30 -5.02 1.14 2.01
CA GLY A 30 -6.44 0.95 1.69
C GLY A 30 -7.11 -0.22 2.43
N GLY A 31 -6.35 -1.05 3.15
CA GLY A 31 -6.83 -2.08 4.05
C GLY A 31 -6.93 -1.62 5.51
N LEU A 32 -7.61 -2.45 6.31
CA LEU A 32 -7.70 -2.32 7.76
C LEU A 32 -7.02 -3.52 8.41
N LEU A 33 -6.10 -3.24 9.32
CA LEU A 33 -5.39 -4.23 10.11
C LEU A 33 -5.92 -4.19 11.55
N LEU A 34 -6.27 -5.36 12.09
CA LEU A 34 -6.74 -5.52 13.47
C LEU A 34 -5.69 -6.25 14.29
N LEU A 35 -5.26 -5.63 15.39
CA LEU A 35 -4.17 -6.11 16.24
C LEU A 35 -4.61 -6.14 17.70
N ASP A 36 -4.11 -7.10 18.46
CA ASP A 36 -4.33 -7.23 19.91
C ASP A 36 -3.13 -6.71 20.73
N ASN A 37 -2.17 -6.02 20.08
CA ASN A 37 -0.95 -5.53 20.69
C ASN A 37 -0.73 -4.05 20.34
N GLU A 38 -0.80 -3.19 21.37
CA GLU A 38 -0.65 -1.73 21.22
C GLU A 38 0.69 -1.33 20.62
N LYS A 39 1.78 -1.93 21.10
CA LYS A 39 3.14 -1.56 20.69
C LYS A 39 3.33 -1.84 19.20
N LYS A 40 2.85 -2.99 18.73
CA LYS A 40 2.87 -3.32 17.30
C LYS A 40 1.97 -2.39 16.49
N ALA A 41 0.79 -2.04 17.01
CA ALA A 41 -0.10 -1.11 16.32
C ALA A 41 0.55 0.26 16.13
N LYS A 42 1.20 0.79 17.17
CA LYS A 42 1.96 2.06 17.11
C LYS A 42 3.14 1.97 16.13
N GLU A 43 3.92 0.91 16.21
CA GLU A 43 5.07 0.72 15.31
C GLU A 43 4.63 0.68 13.83
N ILE A 44 3.54 -0.01 13.51
CA ILE A 44 3.01 -0.04 12.14
C ILE A 44 2.49 1.34 11.74
N GLU A 45 1.77 2.03 12.62
CA GLU A 45 1.27 3.37 12.35
C GLU A 45 2.39 4.37 12.06
N GLU A 46 3.54 4.27 12.75
CA GLU A 46 4.72 5.12 12.55
C GLU A 46 5.48 4.78 11.26
N ARG A 47 5.50 3.49 10.86
CA ARG A 47 6.33 3.00 9.75
C ARG A 47 5.59 2.85 8.43
N LYS A 48 4.26 2.85 8.42
CA LYS A 48 3.46 2.56 7.21
C LYS A 48 3.79 3.47 6.03
N ASP A 49 4.10 4.74 6.28
CA ASP A 49 4.43 5.70 5.23
C ASP A 49 5.83 5.44 4.64
N GLU A 50 6.78 5.00 5.47
CA GLU A 50 8.11 4.60 5.01
C GLU A 50 8.03 3.32 4.15
N PHE A 51 7.21 2.35 4.56
CA PHE A 51 6.96 1.15 3.76
C PHE A 51 6.32 1.50 2.41
N LEU A 52 5.36 2.45 2.39
CA LEU A 52 4.75 2.92 1.14
C LEU A 52 5.81 3.49 0.21
N ARG A 53 6.62 4.39 0.76
CA ARG A 53 7.61 5.14 0.01
C ARG A 53 8.64 4.21 -0.62
N LYS A 54 9.20 3.26 0.16
CA LYS A 54 10.16 2.27 -0.36
C LYS A 54 9.54 1.42 -1.47
N GLY A 55 8.31 0.95 -1.30
CA GLY A 55 7.63 0.17 -2.34
C GLY A 55 7.37 0.96 -3.63
N ILE A 56 7.09 2.26 -3.52
CA ILE A 56 6.97 3.14 -4.69
C ILE A 56 8.34 3.36 -5.34
N GLU A 57 9.39 3.63 -4.57
CA GLU A 57 10.76 3.81 -5.08
C GLU A 57 11.23 2.56 -5.84
N GLU A 58 11.06 1.36 -5.26
CA GLU A 58 11.39 0.09 -5.92
C GLU A 58 10.56 -0.14 -7.20
N LEU A 59 9.27 0.24 -7.19
CA LEU A 59 8.43 0.15 -8.37
C LEU A 59 8.89 1.11 -9.47
N LEU A 60 9.28 2.34 -9.13
CA LEU A 60 9.80 3.32 -10.08
C LEU A 60 11.15 2.86 -10.66
N GLU A 61 12.03 2.31 -9.83
CA GLU A 61 13.28 1.69 -10.28
C GLU A 61 13.02 0.53 -11.24
N PHE A 62 12.07 -0.36 -10.92
CA PHE A 62 11.69 -1.49 -11.76
C PHE A 62 11.07 -1.06 -13.09
N LEU A 63 10.18 -0.07 -13.06
CA LEU A 63 9.54 0.45 -14.26
C LEU A 63 10.55 1.17 -15.17
N GLY A 64 11.68 1.62 -14.60
CA GLY A 64 12.67 2.44 -15.27
C GLY A 64 12.07 3.80 -15.55
N GLU A 65 12.37 4.80 -14.71
CA GLU A 65 12.02 6.17 -15.09
C GLU A 65 12.64 6.49 -16.44
N PRO A 66 11.84 6.93 -17.44
CA PRO A 66 12.39 7.30 -18.73
C PRO A 66 13.37 8.44 -18.51
N SER A 67 14.56 8.28 -19.06
CA SER A 67 15.59 9.32 -19.05
C SER A 67 15.05 10.62 -19.63
N VAL A 68 15.68 11.73 -19.25
CA VAL A 68 15.35 13.05 -19.77
C VAL A 68 15.40 13.07 -21.31
N GLU A 69 16.31 12.31 -21.89
CA GLU A 69 16.48 12.11 -23.33
C GLU A 69 15.29 11.37 -23.96
N GLU A 70 14.83 10.28 -23.34
CA GLU A 70 13.64 9.53 -23.80
C GLU A 70 12.38 10.40 -23.76
N ILE A 71 12.23 11.21 -22.70
CA ILE A 71 11.12 12.18 -22.59
C ILE A 71 11.21 13.22 -23.70
N LYS A 72 12.39 13.81 -23.95
CA LYS A 72 12.60 14.81 -25.02
C LYS A 72 12.26 14.23 -26.40
N GLU A 73 12.70 13.01 -26.68
CA GLU A 73 12.46 12.36 -27.97
C GLU A 73 10.95 12.10 -28.20
N VAL A 74 10.22 11.68 -27.17
CA VAL A 74 8.77 11.51 -27.22
C VAL A 74 8.06 12.86 -27.46
N VAL A 75 8.48 13.91 -26.78
CA VAL A 75 7.91 15.26 -26.94
C VAL A 75 8.17 15.81 -28.36
N GLU A 76 9.37 15.65 -28.89
CA GLU A 76 9.70 16.07 -30.27
C GLU A 76 8.90 15.31 -31.31
N LYS A 77 8.79 13.98 -31.19
CA LYS A 77 7.97 13.15 -32.09
C LYS A 77 6.50 13.57 -32.04
N SER A 78 5.97 13.86 -30.86
CA SER A 78 4.60 14.34 -30.68
C SER A 78 4.36 15.70 -31.34
N ARG A 79 5.30 16.64 -31.18
CA ARG A 79 5.23 17.96 -31.84
C ARG A 79 5.28 17.84 -33.35
N ARG A 80 6.19 17.04 -33.93
CA ARG A 80 6.29 16.84 -35.39
C ARG A 80 5.00 16.31 -36.00
N ARG A 81 4.34 15.33 -35.34
CA ARG A 81 3.06 14.78 -35.79
C ARG A 81 1.88 15.76 -35.74
N ARG A 82 1.97 16.80 -34.90
CA ARG A 82 0.90 17.80 -34.74
C ARG A 82 0.98 18.92 -35.79
N PHE A 83 2.10 19.04 -36.48
CA PHE A 83 2.36 20.05 -37.52
C PHE A 83 2.62 19.45 -38.92
N SER A 84 2.34 18.15 -39.09
CA SER A 84 2.24 17.45 -40.38
C SER A 84 0.77 17.24 -40.74
#